data_AF-A0A5D4SPB9-F1
#
_entry.id   AF-A0A5D4SPB9-F1
#
_cell.length_a   1.000
_cell.length_b   1.000
_cell.length_c   1.000
_cell.angle_alpha   90.00
_cell.angle_beta   90.00
_cell.angle_gamma   90.00
#
_symmetry.space_group_name_H-M   'P 1'
#
loop_
_entity.id
_entity.type
_entity.pdbx_description
1 polymer ?
#
loop_
_entity_poly.entity_id
_entity_poly.type
_entity_poly.pdbx_seq_one_letter_code
_entity_poly.pdbx_strand_id
1 'polypeptide(L)'
;MDDFALLKGHSYGTLICDLETNTAIDILPDRLQETLTGWLQRYPHVQVVSRDGYQAFRRAIREADPSILQVYDRFHYVQNLYKHLENHLLSKIPSQIVWKRESQKKPSIPMTKQEERQLEGRKKPFHSYALRLRSDLQVIKNSILLHFSNGLLEGQVNRLKFIKRMMYGRASILILKKRMTYRL
;
A
#
# COMPACT_ATOMS: atom_id res chain seq x y z
N MET A 1 1.47 10.11 3.31
CA MET A 1 0.68 10.20 2.06
C MET A 1 0.06 8.84 1.77
N ASP A 2 -1.15 8.85 1.23
CA ASP A 2 -1.94 7.65 0.95
C ASP A 2 -2.96 7.92 -0.14
N ASP A 3 -3.35 6.89 -0.87
CA ASP A 3 -4.34 7.00 -1.92
C ASP A 3 -5.77 6.84 -1.36
N PHE A 4 -6.73 7.47 -2.02
CA PHE A 4 -8.14 7.30 -1.67
C PHE A 4 -8.97 7.18 -2.94
N ALA A 5 -10.02 6.38 -2.86
CA ALA A 5 -10.90 6.16 -4.00
C ALA A 5 -11.89 7.34 -4.18
N LEU A 6 -11.80 8.02 -5.33
CA LEU A 6 -12.84 8.93 -5.84
C LEU A 6 -14.03 8.12 -6.36
N LEU A 7 -13.77 7.08 -7.15
CA LEU A 7 -14.73 6.05 -7.49
C LEU A 7 -14.03 4.70 -7.34
N LYS A 8 -14.55 3.85 -6.43
CA LYS A 8 -13.88 2.60 -6.05
C LYS A 8 -13.69 1.72 -7.28
N GLY A 9 -12.44 1.36 -7.57
CA GLY A 9 -12.08 0.54 -8.74
C GLY A 9 -11.85 1.32 -10.05
N HIS A 10 -12.08 2.64 -10.08
CA HIS A 10 -11.96 3.45 -11.29
C HIS A 10 -10.96 4.59 -11.14
N SER A 11 -11.14 5.45 -10.14
CA SER A 11 -10.33 6.66 -9.96
C SER A 11 -9.91 6.85 -8.51
N TYR A 12 -8.66 7.27 -8.35
CA TYR A 12 -7.99 7.43 -7.07
C TYR A 12 -7.32 8.79 -7.04
N GLY A 13 -7.41 9.50 -5.91
CA GLY A 13 -6.60 10.68 -5.63
C GLY A 13 -5.58 10.39 -4.53
N THR A 14 -4.68 11.34 -4.27
CA THR A 14 -3.68 11.22 -3.20
C THR A 14 -3.95 12.25 -2.12
N LEU A 15 -4.01 11.81 -0.86
CA LEU A 15 -4.11 12.69 0.29
C LEU A 15 -2.72 12.93 0.88
N ILE A 16 -2.41 14.21 1.11
CA ILE A 16 -1.17 14.66 1.73
C ILE A 16 -1.51 15.32 3.05
N CYS A 17 -0.88 14.83 4.11
CA CYS A 17 -1.00 15.38 5.44
C CYS A 17 0.37 15.65 6.04
N ASP A 18 0.38 16.63 6.91
CA ASP A 18 1.47 16.95 7.80
C ASP A 18 1.62 15.83 8.84
N LEU A 19 2.82 15.27 8.98
CA LEU A 19 3.08 14.12 9.84
C LEU A 19 3.10 14.47 11.33
N GLU A 20 3.30 15.74 11.69
CA GLU A 20 3.42 16.19 13.08
C GLU A 20 2.06 16.69 13.60
N THR A 21 1.40 17.54 12.83
CA THR A 21 0.14 18.19 13.20
C THR A 21 -1.08 17.39 12.80
N ASN A 22 -0.91 16.30 12.03
CA ASN A 22 -1.99 15.49 11.48
C ASN A 22 -3.03 16.30 10.70
N THR A 23 -2.59 17.32 9.96
CA THR A 23 -3.48 18.18 9.20
C THR A 23 -3.36 17.92 7.71
N ALA A 24 -4.48 17.93 6.99
CA ALA A 24 -4.47 17.80 5.54
C ALA A 24 -3.85 19.06 4.91
N ILE A 25 -2.73 18.85 4.21
CA ILE A 25 -2.01 19.90 3.48
C ILE A 25 -2.61 20.04 2.08
N ASP A 26 -2.80 18.92 1.39
CA ASP A 26 -3.28 18.92 0.02
C ASP A 26 -4.02 17.63 -0.36
N ILE A 27 -4.80 17.70 -1.43
CA ILE A 27 -5.40 16.57 -2.12
C ILE A 27 -5.03 16.67 -3.60
N LEU A 28 -4.33 15.67 -4.10
CA LEU A 28 -4.00 15.52 -5.51
C LEU A 28 -5.14 14.82 -6.26
N PRO A 29 -5.40 15.20 -7.52
CA PRO A 29 -6.50 14.65 -8.32
C PRO A 29 -6.29 13.19 -8.73
N ASP A 30 -5.05 12.72 -8.71
CA ASP A 30 -4.65 11.40 -9.13
C ASP A 30 -3.56 10.81 -8.21
N ARG A 31 -3.06 9.63 -8.57
CA ARG A 31 -1.91 8.96 -7.94
C ARG A 31 -0.74 8.77 -8.91
N LEU A 32 -0.69 9.56 -9.98
CA LEU A 32 0.33 9.48 -11.00
C LEU A 32 1.69 9.92 -10.43
N GLN A 33 2.76 9.34 -10.99
CA GLN A 33 4.12 9.64 -10.54
C GLN A 33 4.43 11.13 -10.79
N GLU A 34 4.11 11.63 -11.98
CA GLU A 34 4.38 12.97 -12.45
C GLU A 34 3.72 14.03 -11.57
N THR A 35 2.44 13.83 -11.24
CA THR A 35 1.66 14.73 -10.38
C THR A 35 2.28 14.82 -8.98
N LEU A 36 2.69 13.69 -8.42
CA LEU A 36 3.30 13.65 -7.09
C LEU A 36 4.72 14.25 -7.10
N THR A 37 5.54 13.95 -8.11
CA THR A 37 6.88 14.52 -8.27
C THR A 37 6.81 16.05 -8.34
N GLY A 38 5.94 16.59 -9.20
CA GLY A 38 5.75 18.04 -9.34
C GLY A 38 5.13 18.70 -8.12
N TRP A 39 4.38 17.95 -7.29
CA TRP A 39 3.98 18.43 -5.97
C TRP A 39 5.18 18.53 -5.03
N LEU A 40 5.95 17.46 -4.86
CA LEU A 40 7.10 17.44 -3.94
C LEU A 40 8.16 18.50 -4.27
N GLN A 41 8.45 18.72 -5.56
CA GLN A 41 9.40 19.75 -6.00
C GLN A 41 8.99 21.18 -5.63
N ARG A 42 7.69 21.45 -5.45
CA ARG A 42 7.19 22.76 -4.97
C ARG A 42 7.37 22.95 -3.46
N TYR A 43 7.64 21.87 -2.73
CA TYR A 43 7.86 21.87 -1.28
C TYR A 43 9.26 21.31 -0.94
N PRO A 44 10.35 22.04 -1.29
CA PRO A 44 11.73 21.55 -1.13
C PRO A 44 12.15 21.37 0.34
N HIS A 45 11.33 21.79 1.31
CA HIS A 45 11.55 21.62 2.74
C HIS A 45 11.06 20.27 3.27
N VAL A 46 10.40 19.44 2.45
CA VAL A 46 9.95 18.10 2.86
C VAL A 46 11.18 17.23 3.09
N GLN A 47 11.39 16.77 4.31
CA GLN A 47 12.54 15.91 4.67
C GLN A 47 12.17 14.43 4.79
N VAL A 48 10.92 14.16 5.20
CA VAL A 48 10.44 12.81 5.50
C VAL A 48 9.09 12.60 4.85
N VAL A 49 8.92 11.45 4.21
CA VAL A 49 7.63 11.01 3.63
C VAL A 49 7.29 9.62 4.12
N SER A 50 6.20 9.51 4.89
CA SER A 50 5.56 8.22 5.16
C SER A 50 4.60 7.87 4.03
N ARG A 51 4.69 6.65 3.48
CA ARG A 51 3.90 6.16 2.34
C ARG A 51 3.53 4.68 2.47
N ASP A 52 2.52 4.27 1.72
CA ASP A 52 2.14 2.86 1.57
C ASP A 52 3.12 2.08 0.67
N GLY A 53 2.73 0.87 0.23
CA GLY A 53 3.54 0.02 -0.64
C GLY A 53 3.54 0.39 -2.13
N TYR A 54 2.89 1.50 -2.52
CA TYR A 54 2.71 1.82 -3.92
C TYR A 54 4.01 2.27 -4.60
N GLN A 55 4.40 1.54 -5.66
CA GLN A 55 5.69 1.76 -6.33
C GLN A 55 5.80 3.13 -7.01
N ALA A 56 4.68 3.70 -7.50
CA ALA A 56 4.71 5.01 -8.14
C ALA A 56 5.10 6.10 -7.14
N PHE A 57 4.61 6.03 -5.89
CA PHE A 57 5.03 6.96 -4.84
C PHE A 57 6.51 6.85 -4.53
N ARG A 58 7.04 5.62 -4.42
CA ARG A 58 8.47 5.40 -4.24
C ARG A 58 9.30 6.08 -5.34
N ARG A 59 8.89 5.94 -6.60
CA ARG A 59 9.59 6.53 -7.76
C ARG A 59 9.47 8.05 -7.74
N ALA A 60 8.27 8.58 -7.52
CA ALA A 60 8.01 10.01 -7.47
C ALA A 60 8.84 10.72 -6.41
N ILE A 61 8.92 10.16 -5.19
CA ILE A 61 9.72 10.73 -4.10
C ILE A 61 11.20 10.75 -4.46
N ARG A 62 11.72 9.63 -5.00
CA ARG A 62 13.12 9.51 -5.39
C ARG A 62 13.49 10.44 -6.54
N GLU A 63 12.59 10.67 -7.47
CA GLU A 63 12.77 11.57 -8.60
C GLU A 63 12.66 13.04 -8.19
N ALA A 64 11.76 13.36 -7.26
CA ALA A 64 11.59 14.72 -6.76
C ALA A 64 12.82 15.19 -5.98
N ASP A 65 13.26 14.39 -5.00
CA ASP A 65 14.48 14.64 -4.23
C ASP A 65 14.96 13.33 -3.55
N PRO A 66 16.11 12.78 -3.95
CA PRO A 66 16.68 11.57 -3.35
C PRO A 66 17.03 11.68 -1.86
N SER A 67 17.17 12.89 -1.32
CA SER A 67 17.50 13.13 0.09
C SER A 67 16.29 12.92 1.02
N ILE A 68 15.07 12.91 0.48
CA ILE A 68 13.84 12.67 1.25
C ILE A 68 13.86 11.26 1.84
N LEU A 69 13.80 11.19 3.18
CA LEU A 69 13.70 9.94 3.90
C LEU A 69 12.31 9.33 3.71
N GLN A 70 12.26 8.20 3.02
CA GLN A 70 11.03 7.42 2.89
C GLN A 70 10.82 6.55 4.12
N VAL A 71 9.59 6.52 4.63
CA VAL A 71 9.12 5.68 5.73
C VAL A 71 7.98 4.78 5.22
N TYR A 72 8.09 3.48 5.45
CA TYR A 72 7.04 2.54 5.06
C TYR A 72 5.90 2.57 6.09
N ASP A 73 4.65 2.63 5.64
CA ASP A 73 3.49 2.49 6.52
C ASP A 73 3.42 1.10 7.20
N ARG A 74 3.60 1.11 8.52
CA ARG A 74 3.58 -0.09 9.37
C ARG A 74 2.28 -0.88 9.25
N PHE A 75 1.12 -0.23 9.13
CA PHE A 75 -0.15 -0.93 9.00
C PHE A 75 -0.21 -1.70 7.69
N HIS A 76 0.05 -1.03 6.57
CA HIS A 76 0.10 -1.66 5.25
C HIS A 76 1.16 -2.77 5.19
N TYR A 77 2.30 -2.58 5.86
CA TYR A 77 3.35 -3.59 5.94
C TYR A 77 2.85 -4.88 6.60
N VAL A 78 2.32 -4.77 7.83
CA VAL A 78 1.83 -5.91 8.62
C VAL A 78 0.62 -6.57 7.93
N GLN A 79 -0.32 -5.77 7.43
CA GLN A 79 -1.49 -6.28 6.72
C GLN A 79 -1.10 -7.06 5.46
N ASN A 80 -0.10 -6.57 4.70
CA ASN A 80 0.40 -7.28 3.54
C ASN A 80 1.09 -8.59 3.93
N LEU A 81 1.90 -8.61 4.99
CA LEU A 81 2.54 -9.83 5.48
C LEU A 81 1.49 -10.86 5.89
N TYR A 82 0.50 -10.45 6.68
CA TYR A 82 -0.60 -11.30 7.14
C TYR A 82 -1.35 -11.93 5.95
N LYS A 83 -1.76 -11.13 4.96
CA LYS A 83 -2.45 -11.63 3.76
C LYS A 83 -1.64 -12.68 2.99
N HIS A 84 -0.33 -12.48 2.84
CA HIS A 84 0.52 -13.46 2.16
C HIS A 84 0.64 -14.76 2.97
N LEU A 85 0.77 -14.65 4.30
CA LEU A 85 0.81 -15.80 5.19
C LEU A 85 -0.51 -16.57 5.19
N GLU A 86 -1.63 -15.87 5.34
CA GLU A 86 -2.97 -16.45 5.33
C GLU A 86 -3.25 -17.20 4.02
N ASN A 87 -3.00 -16.57 2.87
CA ASN A 87 -3.14 -17.22 1.56
C ASN A 87 -2.26 -18.47 1.44
N HIS A 88 -1.04 -18.42 1.99
CA HIS A 88 -0.16 -19.58 1.99
C HIS A 88 -0.67 -20.70 2.88
N LEU A 89 -1.09 -20.39 4.11
CA LEU A 89 -1.63 -21.36 5.06
C LEU A 89 -2.90 -22.00 4.51
N LEU A 90 -3.83 -21.22 3.97
CA LEU A 90 -5.06 -21.73 3.34
C LEU A 90 -4.78 -22.61 2.11
N SER A 91 -3.64 -22.42 1.43
CA SER A 91 -3.23 -23.31 0.33
C SER A 91 -2.68 -24.68 0.79
N LYS A 92 -2.27 -24.79 2.07
CA LYS A 92 -1.63 -25.99 2.64
C LYS A 92 -2.53 -26.73 3.60
N ILE A 93 -3.35 -25.99 4.36
CA ILE A 93 -4.27 -26.54 5.33
C ILE A 93 -5.52 -26.98 4.56
N PRO A 94 -5.93 -28.25 4.67
CA PRO A 94 -7.13 -28.72 4.00
C PRO A 94 -8.37 -28.02 4.60
N SER A 95 -9.32 -27.66 3.75
CA SER A 95 -10.60 -27.04 4.17
C SER A 95 -11.45 -27.95 5.05
N GLN A 96 -11.17 -29.26 5.03
CA GLN A 96 -11.75 -30.27 5.91
C GLN A 96 -10.62 -31.15 6.46
N ILE A 97 -10.57 -31.30 7.78
CA ILE A 97 -9.66 -32.25 8.42
C ILE A 97 -10.27 -33.65 8.26
N VAL A 98 -9.93 -34.31 7.15
CA VAL A 98 -10.34 -35.69 6.92
C VAL A 98 -9.44 -36.60 7.74
N TRP A 99 -9.95 -37.15 8.83
CA TRP A 99 -9.33 -38.28 9.53
C TRP A 99 -9.34 -39.50 8.61
N LYS A 100 -8.25 -39.73 7.87
CA LYS A 100 -8.08 -40.89 6.99
C LYS A 100 -6.99 -41.80 7.55
N ARG A 101 -7.33 -43.09 7.75
CA ARG A 101 -6.32 -44.16 7.83
C ARG A 101 -5.62 -44.27 6.47
N GLU A 102 -4.31 -44.49 6.49
CA GLU A 102 -3.47 -44.52 5.28
C GLU A 102 -4.11 -45.39 4.20
N SER A 103 -4.31 -44.79 3.02
CA SER A 103 -4.71 -45.53 1.81
C SER A 103 -3.61 -45.42 0.77
N GLN A 104 -3.41 -46.53 0.05
CA GLN A 104 -2.27 -46.80 -0.82
C GLN A 104 -2.09 -45.73 -1.92
N LYS A 105 -0.83 -45.33 -2.15
CA LYS A 105 -0.44 -44.35 -3.18
C LYS A 105 -0.85 -44.83 -4.57
N LYS A 106 -1.74 -44.09 -5.24
CA LYS A 106 -2.03 -44.27 -6.67
C LYS A 106 -0.82 -43.85 -7.53
N PRO A 107 -0.60 -44.50 -8.68
CA PRO A 107 0.53 -44.20 -9.56
C PRO A 107 0.41 -42.78 -10.15
N SER A 108 1.53 -42.04 -10.12
CA SER A 108 1.62 -40.65 -10.59
C SER A 108 1.90 -40.60 -12.09
N ILE A 109 1.09 -39.82 -12.81
CA ILE A 109 1.32 -39.49 -14.22
C ILE A 109 2.47 -38.47 -14.29
N PRO A 110 3.44 -38.62 -15.22
CA PRO A 110 4.50 -37.63 -15.39
C PRO A 110 3.93 -36.29 -15.85
N MET A 111 4.34 -35.23 -15.16
CA MET A 111 3.89 -33.87 -15.43
C MET A 111 4.51 -33.30 -16.70
N THR A 112 3.78 -32.38 -17.30
CA THR A 112 4.25 -31.56 -18.42
C THR A 112 5.19 -30.45 -17.92
N LYS A 113 6.14 -29.98 -18.75
CA LYS A 113 7.06 -28.87 -18.40
C LYS A 113 6.36 -27.60 -17.91
N GLN A 114 5.14 -27.30 -18.40
CA GLN A 114 4.34 -26.17 -17.92
C GLN A 114 3.80 -26.38 -16.51
N GLU A 115 3.38 -27.60 -16.17
CA GLU A 115 2.89 -27.97 -14.84
C GLU A 115 4.04 -27.98 -13.83
N GLU A 116 5.24 -28.44 -14.24
CA GLU A 116 6.46 -28.35 -13.43
C GLU A 116 6.78 -26.91 -13.06
N ARG A 117 6.70 -26.00 -14.04
CA ARG A 117 6.92 -24.56 -13.83
C ARG A 117 5.86 -23.94 -12.91
N GLN A 118 4.59 -24.33 -13.04
CA GLN A 118 3.53 -23.87 -12.15
C GLN A 118 3.72 -24.39 -10.72
N LEU A 119 4.17 -25.64 -10.56
CA LEU A 119 4.48 -26.22 -9.26
C LEU A 119 5.74 -25.61 -8.63
N GLU A 120 6.76 -25.28 -9.41
CA GLU A 120 7.91 -24.49 -8.94
C GLU A 120 7.51 -23.08 -8.47
N GLY A 121 6.61 -22.41 -9.20
CA GLY A 121 6.02 -21.15 -8.75
C GLY A 121 5.28 -21.29 -7.41
N ARG A 122 4.51 -22.37 -7.25
CA ARG A 122 3.83 -22.72 -5.99
C ARG A 122 4.79 -23.13 -4.86
N LYS A 123 5.99 -23.62 -5.16
CA LYS A 123 7.02 -23.95 -4.16
C LYS A 123 7.64 -22.71 -3.50
N LYS A 124 7.55 -21.53 -4.14
CA LYS A 124 8.15 -20.27 -3.64
C LYS A 124 7.11 -19.14 -3.47
N PRO A 125 6.04 -19.34 -2.67
CA PRO A 125 4.92 -18.39 -2.57
C PRO A 125 5.33 -17.03 -2.00
N PHE A 126 6.42 -16.98 -1.22
CA PHE A 126 6.94 -15.75 -0.63
C PHE A 126 8.02 -15.06 -1.47
N HIS A 127 8.47 -15.63 -2.59
CA HIS A 127 9.67 -15.13 -3.27
C HIS A 127 9.51 -13.71 -3.81
N SER A 128 8.41 -13.42 -4.51
CA SER A 128 8.13 -12.07 -5.02
C SER A 128 7.91 -11.06 -3.90
N TYR A 129 7.29 -11.49 -2.79
CA TYR A 129 7.12 -10.65 -1.60
C TYR A 129 8.48 -10.35 -0.94
N ALA A 130 9.32 -11.36 -0.72
CA ALA A 130 10.66 -11.21 -0.15
C ALA A 130 11.57 -10.32 -1.02
N LEU A 131 11.49 -10.43 -2.36
CA LEU A 131 12.20 -9.52 -3.27
C LEU A 131 11.75 -8.07 -3.10
N ARG A 132 10.45 -7.82 -2.97
CA ARG A 132 9.91 -6.47 -2.70
C ARG A 132 10.41 -5.96 -1.35
N LEU A 133 10.33 -6.77 -0.29
CA LEU A 133 10.83 -6.42 1.03
C LEU A 133 12.31 -6.04 1.01
N ARG A 134 13.13 -6.84 0.30
CA ARG A 134 14.56 -6.56 0.15
C ARG A 134 14.80 -5.23 -0.56
N SER A 135 14.00 -4.91 -1.58
CA SER A 135 14.11 -3.65 -2.31
C SER A 135 13.72 -2.43 -1.47
N ASP A 136 12.85 -2.59 -0.46
CA ASP A 136 12.33 -1.54 0.43
C ASP A 136 12.97 -1.58 1.83
N LEU A 137 14.05 -2.36 2.02
CA LEU A 137 14.62 -2.62 3.34
C LEU A 137 14.96 -1.35 4.12
N GLN A 138 15.53 -0.34 3.45
CA GLN A 138 15.84 0.94 4.11
C GLN A 138 14.57 1.68 4.57
N VAL A 139 13.52 1.64 3.77
CA VAL A 139 12.24 2.31 4.05
C VAL A 139 11.49 1.62 5.20
N ILE A 140 11.65 0.30 5.31
CA ILE A 140 11.15 -0.50 6.44
C ILE A 140 11.98 -0.25 7.71
N LYS A 141 13.31 -0.16 7.61
CA LYS A 141 14.15 0.22 8.76
C LYS A 141 13.73 1.59 9.29
N ASN A 142 13.54 2.57 8.40
CA ASN A 142 13.09 3.90 8.76
C ASN A 142 11.73 3.88 9.48
N SER A 143 10.83 2.95 9.17
CA SER A 143 9.52 2.84 9.86
C SER A 143 9.57 2.25 11.26
N ILE A 144 10.66 1.55 11.59
CA ILE A 144 10.93 1.06 12.94
C ILE A 144 11.73 2.09 13.74
N LEU A 145 12.70 2.75 13.10
CA LEU A 145 13.62 3.69 13.75
C LEU A 145 13.00 5.07 13.98
N LEU A 146 12.17 5.55 13.06
CA LEU A 146 11.52 6.86 13.17
C LEU A 146 10.13 6.71 13.80
N HIS A 147 9.70 7.73 14.54
CA HIS A 147 8.40 7.74 15.21
C HIS A 147 7.22 7.96 14.23
N PHE A 148 7.50 8.43 13.01
CA PHE A 148 6.49 8.73 12.00
C PHE A 148 5.64 7.51 11.60
N SER A 149 4.34 7.73 11.46
CA SER A 149 3.37 6.71 11.03
C SER A 149 2.32 7.32 10.12
N ASN A 150 1.81 6.52 9.19
CA ASN A 150 0.60 6.83 8.45
C ASN A 150 -0.68 6.60 9.27
N GLY A 151 -0.63 6.07 10.50
CA GLY A 151 -1.85 5.86 11.30
C GLY A 151 -2.68 7.14 11.51
N LEU A 152 -2.02 8.29 11.61
CA LEU A 152 -2.66 9.61 11.69
C LEU A 152 -3.44 9.96 10.42
N LEU A 153 -2.90 9.56 9.27
CA LEU A 153 -3.48 9.77 7.95
C LEU A 153 -4.78 8.98 7.76
N GLU A 154 -4.94 7.83 8.40
CA GLU A 154 -6.19 7.04 8.36
C GLU A 154 -7.38 7.86 8.88
N GLY A 155 -7.18 8.64 9.94
CA GLY A 155 -8.18 9.58 10.45
C GLY A 155 -8.59 10.61 9.40
N GLN A 156 -7.63 11.18 8.69
CA GLN A 156 -7.88 12.15 7.61
C GLN A 156 -8.53 11.49 6.38
N VAL A 157 -8.14 10.28 6.02
CA VAL A 157 -8.80 9.49 4.96
C VAL A 157 -10.25 9.19 5.35
N ASN A 158 -10.53 8.86 6.60
CA ASN A 158 -11.88 8.63 7.10
C ASN A 158 -12.71 9.91 7.13
N ARG A 159 -12.13 11.04 7.52
CA ARG A 159 -12.74 12.37 7.42
C ARG A 159 -13.08 12.73 5.96
N LEU A 160 -12.16 12.47 5.02
CA LEU A 160 -12.39 12.66 3.59
C LEU A 160 -13.55 11.80 3.09
N LYS A 161 -13.55 10.50 3.43
CA LYS A 161 -14.66 9.58 3.10
C LYS A 161 -15.99 10.07 3.67
N PHE A 162 -16.00 10.62 4.89
CA PHE A 162 -17.19 11.20 5.49
C PHE A 162 -17.70 12.42 4.72
N ILE A 163 -16.82 13.40 4.41
CA ILE A 163 -17.19 14.58 3.61
C ILE A 163 -17.75 14.17 2.25
N LYS A 164 -17.10 13.19 1.59
CA LYS A 164 -17.57 12.65 0.31
C LYS A 164 -18.97 12.05 0.41
N ARG A 165 -19.26 11.29 1.48
CA ARG A 165 -20.60 10.74 1.75
C ARG A 165 -21.64 11.84 1.99
N MET A 166 -21.31 12.84 2.79
CA MET A 166 -22.17 14.01 3.03
C MET A 166 -22.47 14.80 1.74
N MET A 167 -21.57 14.73 0.76
CA MET A 167 -21.73 15.35 -0.55
C MET A 167 -22.26 14.39 -1.63
N TYR A 168 -22.82 13.24 -1.22
CA TYR A 168 -23.40 12.24 -2.11
C TYR A 168 -22.46 11.76 -3.24
N GLY A 169 -21.15 11.82 -3.01
CA GLY A 169 -20.14 11.46 -4.02
C GLY A 169 -20.01 12.42 -5.20
N ARG A 170 -20.66 13.59 -5.17
CA ARG A 170 -20.65 14.58 -6.28
C ARG A 170 -19.60 15.69 -6.11
N ALA A 171 -18.81 15.62 -5.05
CA ALA A 171 -17.78 16.62 -4.77
C ALA A 171 -16.63 16.50 -5.78
N SER A 172 -16.32 17.60 -6.47
CA SER A 172 -15.10 17.68 -7.27
C SER A 172 -13.86 17.69 -6.37
N ILE A 173 -12.70 17.34 -6.92
CA ILE A 173 -11.43 17.35 -6.18
C ILE A 173 -11.15 18.71 -5.54
N LEU A 174 -11.48 19.80 -6.25
CA LEU A 174 -11.28 21.16 -5.78
C LEU A 174 -12.12 21.45 -4.52
N ILE A 175 -13.37 20.97 -4.49
CA ILE A 175 -14.26 21.16 -3.35
C ILE A 175 -13.80 20.29 -2.17
N LEU A 176 -13.38 19.05 -2.43
CA LEU A 176 -12.81 18.17 -1.41
C LEU A 176 -11.55 18.80 -0.80
N LYS A 177 -10.66 19.33 -1.65
CA LYS A 177 -9.44 20.03 -1.22
C LYS A 177 -9.79 21.18 -0.29
N LYS A 178 -10.67 22.10 -0.73
CA LYS A 178 -11.12 23.23 0.10
C LYS A 178 -11.69 22.74 1.44
N ARG A 179 -12.57 21.75 1.47
CA ARG A 179 -13.16 21.26 2.73
C ARG A 179 -12.17 20.55 3.65
N MET A 180 -11.15 19.89 3.10
CA MET A 180 -10.15 19.20 3.90
C MET A 180 -9.12 20.16 4.48
N THR A 181 -8.68 21.16 3.70
CA THR A 181 -7.61 22.10 4.08
C THR A 181 -8.11 23.35 4.80
N TYR A 182 -9.42 23.66 4.71
CA TYR A 182 -9.99 24.80 5.41
C TYR A 182 -9.91 24.65 6.93
N ARG A 183 -9.34 25.67 7.58
CA ARG A 183 -9.33 25.85 9.04
C ARG A 183 -10.16 27.10 9.36
N LEU A 184 -11.05 26.97 10.36
CA LEU A 184 -11.70 28.11 11.00
C LEU A 184 -10.73 28.76 11.99
#